data_AF-A0A2P6ARG3-F1
#
_entry.id   AF-A0A2P6ARG3-F1
#
_cell.length_a   1.000
_cell.length_b   1.000
_cell.length_c   1.000
_cell.angle_alpha   90.00
_cell.angle_beta   90.00
_cell.angle_gamma   90.00
#
_symmetry.space_group_name_H-M   'P 1'
#
loop_
_entity.id
_entity.type
_entity.pdbx_description
1 polymer ?
#
loop_
_entity_poly.entity_id
_entity_poly.type
_entity_poly.pdbx_seq_one_letter_code
_entity_poly.pdbx_strand_id
1 'polypeptide(L)'
;MTELSLLQKILVWAPPVLFAITVHEAAHGYAARALGDDTAARLGRLSLNPLRHIDPVGTVLVPGVLLMLGGFLFGWAKPVPVDMRRLHRPRQDMALVAAAGPAANAVMALGWGLLLKWQAGGSGETALLLSYMAVAGIIINLVLMVLNLLPMPPLDG
;
A
#
# COMPACT_ATOMS: atom_id res chain seq x y z
N MET A 1 22.60 17.36 3.67
CA MET A 1 21.28 16.74 3.94
C MET A 1 21.31 16.35 5.41
N THR A 2 20.39 16.82 6.25
CA THR A 2 20.36 16.41 7.65
C THR A 2 20.18 14.90 7.71
N GLU A 3 21.17 14.18 8.24
CA GLU A 3 21.09 12.74 8.42
C GLU A 3 19.98 12.44 9.43
N LEU A 4 18.83 11.97 8.93
CA LEU A 4 17.75 11.50 9.80
C LEU A 4 18.25 10.34 10.65
N SER A 5 17.92 10.36 11.94
CA SER A 5 18.16 9.21 12.80
C SER A 5 17.39 7.98 12.29
N LEU A 6 17.82 6.77 12.66
CA LEU A 6 17.10 5.55 12.29
C LEU A 6 15.62 5.61 12.69
N LEU A 7 15.33 6.12 13.90
CA LEU A 7 13.97 6.30 14.38
C LEU A 7 13.17 7.25 13.48
N GLN A 8 13.77 8.38 13.08
CA GLN A 8 13.11 9.33 12.17
C GLN A 8 12.87 8.72 10.79
N LYS A 9 13.80 7.93 10.26
CA LYS A 9 13.62 7.19 9.00
C LYS A 9 12.44 6.22 9.09
N ILE A 10 12.33 5.47 10.20
CA ILE A 10 11.20 4.56 10.44
C ILE A 10 9.89 5.34 10.52
N LEU A 11 9.84 6.43 11.28
CA LEU A 11 8.64 7.26 11.41
C LEU A 11 8.18 7.85 10.08
N VAL A 12 9.13 8.24 9.21
CA VAL A 12 8.84 8.78 7.87
C VAL A 12 8.28 7.73 6.91
N TRP A 13 8.83 6.51 6.93
CA TRP A 13 8.52 5.49 5.91
C TRP A 13 7.48 4.47 6.34
N ALA A 14 7.44 4.07 7.61
CA ALA A 14 6.57 2.98 8.04
C ALA A 14 5.07 3.30 7.87
N PRO A 15 4.55 4.47 8.30
CA PRO A 15 3.13 4.76 8.15
C PRO A 15 2.68 4.78 6.68
N PRO A 16 3.35 5.51 5.75
CA PRO A 16 2.90 5.51 4.36
C PRO A 16 2.98 4.15 3.67
N VAL A 17 4.01 3.34 3.96
CA VAL A 17 4.13 1.97 3.40
C VAL A 17 2.99 1.08 3.91
N LEU A 18 2.73 1.09 5.22
CA LEU A 18 1.68 0.28 5.83
C LEU A 18 0.30 0.67 5.28
N PHE A 19 0.01 1.97 5.18
CA PHE A 19 -1.25 2.45 4.61
C PHE A 19 -1.37 2.09 3.13
N ALA A 20 -0.31 2.32 2.34
CA ALA A 20 -0.32 2.04 0.91
C ALA A 20 -0.69 0.58 0.64
N ILE A 21 -0.06 -0.37 1.32
CA ILE A 21 -0.35 -1.79 1.18
C ILE A 21 -1.75 -2.14 1.69
N THR A 22 -2.11 -1.67 2.89
CA THR A 22 -3.37 -2.09 3.55
C THR A 22 -4.59 -1.61 2.79
N VAL A 23 -4.59 -0.35 2.36
CA VAL A 23 -5.72 0.25 1.65
C VAL A 23 -5.81 -0.30 0.22
N HIS A 24 -4.67 -0.62 -0.40
CA HIS A 24 -4.61 -1.31 -1.70
C HIS A 24 -5.30 -2.68 -1.67
N GLU A 25 -4.88 -3.54 -0.75
CA GLU A 25 -5.45 -4.87 -0.56
C GLU A 25 -6.93 -4.80 -0.16
N ALA A 26 -7.28 -3.88 0.73
CA ALA A 26 -8.67 -3.65 1.10
C ALA A 26 -9.50 -3.22 -0.11
N ALA A 27 -8.97 -2.37 -1.00
CA ALA A 27 -9.67 -1.91 -2.20
C ALA A 27 -9.99 -3.07 -3.15
N HIS A 28 -9.07 -4.01 -3.37
CA HIS A 28 -9.36 -5.24 -4.12
C HIS A 28 -10.53 -6.01 -3.50
N GLY A 29 -10.49 -6.24 -2.18
CA GLY A 29 -11.54 -6.95 -1.48
C GLY A 29 -12.90 -6.26 -1.56
N TYR A 30 -12.94 -4.93 -1.39
CA TYR A 30 -14.17 -4.15 -1.45
C TYR A 30 -14.74 -4.13 -2.88
N ALA A 31 -13.88 -4.01 -3.89
CA ALA A 31 -14.28 -4.10 -5.30
C ALA A 31 -14.83 -5.49 -5.64
N ALA A 32 -14.12 -6.56 -5.23
CA ALA A 32 -14.56 -7.94 -5.45
C ALA A 32 -15.95 -8.18 -4.84
N ARG A 33 -16.16 -7.73 -3.60
CA ARG A 33 -17.46 -7.82 -2.93
C ARG A 33 -18.56 -7.05 -3.65
N ALA A 34 -18.28 -5.83 -4.10
CA ALA A 34 -19.24 -5.03 -4.86
C ALA A 34 -19.61 -5.69 -6.20
N LEU A 35 -18.70 -6.48 -6.77
CA LEU A 35 -18.86 -7.19 -8.04
C LEU A 35 -19.34 -8.65 -7.87
N GLY A 36 -19.73 -9.06 -6.65
CA GLY A 36 -20.39 -10.34 -6.37
C GLY A 36 -19.54 -11.36 -5.59
N ASP A 37 -18.23 -11.15 -5.45
CA ASP A 37 -17.35 -12.05 -4.70
C ASP A 37 -17.20 -11.64 -3.22
N ASP A 38 -17.95 -12.29 -2.36
CA ASP A 38 -17.91 -12.10 -0.90
C ASP A 38 -16.81 -12.93 -0.19
N THR A 39 -15.89 -13.59 -0.91
CA THR A 39 -14.90 -14.51 -0.32
C THR A 39 -13.99 -13.86 0.70
N ALA A 40 -13.40 -12.71 0.37
CA ALA A 40 -12.61 -11.93 1.32
C ALA A 40 -13.41 -11.52 2.57
N ALA A 41 -14.69 -11.18 2.39
CA ALA A 41 -15.58 -10.79 3.49
C ALA A 41 -15.81 -11.95 4.46
N ARG A 42 -16.18 -13.14 3.93
CA ARG A 42 -16.42 -14.35 4.74
C ARG A 42 -15.19 -14.80 5.51
N LEU A 43 -14.00 -14.58 4.95
CA LEU A 43 -12.72 -14.91 5.58
C LEU A 43 -12.25 -13.84 6.59
N GLY A 44 -13.03 -12.78 6.82
CA GLY A 44 -12.66 -11.68 7.72
C GLY A 44 -11.47 -10.84 7.22
N ARG A 45 -11.18 -10.92 5.90
CA ARG A 45 -10.04 -10.28 5.23
C ARG A 45 -10.35 -8.86 4.75
N LEU A 46 -11.62 -8.44 4.72
CA LEU A 46 -11.99 -7.04 4.53
C LEU A 46 -11.67 -6.21 5.78
N SER A 47 -10.48 -5.60 5.83
CA SER A 47 -10.09 -4.77 6.96
C SER A 47 -9.15 -3.65 6.53
N LEU A 48 -9.25 -2.50 7.18
CA LEU A 48 -8.25 -1.43 7.07
C LEU A 48 -7.19 -1.53 8.18
N ASN A 49 -7.18 -2.62 8.95
CA ASN A 49 -6.16 -2.88 9.94
C ASN A 49 -4.89 -3.45 9.26
N PRO A 50 -3.76 -2.74 9.27
CA PRO A 50 -2.53 -3.21 8.64
C PRO A 50 -2.06 -4.55 9.21
N LEU A 51 -2.29 -4.81 10.50
CA LEU A 51 -1.89 -6.04 11.17
C LEU A 51 -2.54 -7.29 10.57
N ARG A 52 -3.68 -7.16 9.88
CA ARG A 52 -4.34 -8.30 9.22
C ARG A 52 -3.73 -8.64 7.85
N HIS A 53 -2.92 -7.75 7.29
CA HIS A 53 -2.28 -7.85 5.98
C HIS A 53 -0.78 -8.13 6.09
N ILE A 54 -0.21 -8.09 7.29
CA ILE A 54 1.19 -8.47 7.56
C ILE A 54 1.38 -9.96 7.27
N ASP A 55 2.34 -10.25 6.41
CA ASP A 55 2.96 -11.57 6.30
C ASP A 55 4.22 -11.56 7.19
N PRO A 56 4.31 -12.40 8.25
CA PRO A 56 5.49 -12.42 9.12
C PRO A 56 6.80 -12.68 8.37
N VAL A 57 6.75 -13.41 7.25
CA VAL A 57 7.92 -13.66 6.40
C VAL A 57 8.11 -12.49 5.45
N GLY A 58 7.10 -12.17 4.64
CA GLY A 58 7.22 -11.18 3.56
C GLY A 58 7.35 -9.74 4.03
N THR A 59 6.73 -9.37 5.15
CA THR A 59 6.67 -8.00 5.68
C THR A 59 7.66 -7.73 6.81
N VAL A 60 8.14 -8.77 7.51
CA VAL A 60 9.05 -8.61 8.67
C VAL A 60 10.40 -9.30 8.46
N LEU A 61 10.39 -10.62 8.19
CA LEU A 61 11.63 -11.39 8.06
C LEU A 61 12.48 -10.95 6.85
N VAL A 62 11.88 -10.90 5.67
CA VAL A 62 12.59 -10.61 4.41
C VAL A 62 13.16 -9.18 4.40
N PRO A 63 12.39 -8.12 4.72
CA PRO A 63 12.96 -6.77 4.85
C PRO A 63 14.05 -6.68 5.93
N GLY A 64 13.87 -7.36 7.07
CA GLY A 64 14.85 -7.39 8.16
C GLY A 64 16.19 -7.99 7.75
N VAL A 65 16.17 -9.15 7.08
CA VAL A 65 17.37 -9.80 6.57
C VAL A 65 18.04 -8.96 5.48
N LEU A 66 17.26 -8.39 4.55
CA LEU A 66 17.80 -7.55 3.48
C LEU A 66 18.48 -6.29 4.01
N LEU A 67 17.93 -5.67 5.06
CA LEU A 67 18.57 -4.54 5.75
C LEU A 67 19.91 -4.95 6.39
N MET A 68 20.00 -6.13 7.00
CA MET A 68 21.26 -6.62 7.58
C MET A 68 22.32 -6.92 6.52
N LEU A 69 21.90 -7.35 5.33
CA LEU A 69 22.77 -7.65 4.20
C LEU A 69 23.11 -6.42 3.35
N GLY A 70 22.61 -5.23 3.70
CA GLY A 70 22.79 -3.99 2.92
C GLY A 70 22.09 -4.00 1.56
N GLY A 71 21.10 -4.87 1.38
CA GLY A 71 20.36 -5.04 0.13
C GLY A 71 19.21 -4.06 -0.06
N PHE A 72 18.56 -4.15 -1.22
CA PHE A 72 17.33 -3.42 -1.52
C PHE A 72 16.20 -3.88 -0.59
N LEU A 73 15.43 -2.94 -0.01
CA LEU A 73 14.31 -3.28 0.87
C LEU A 73 13.15 -3.83 0.03
N PHE A 74 12.95 -5.14 0.08
CA PHE A 74 11.88 -5.84 -0.63
C PHE A 74 11.04 -6.64 0.36
N GLY A 75 9.74 -6.71 0.12
CA GLY A 75 8.79 -7.46 0.92
C GLY A 75 7.41 -7.50 0.26
N TRP A 76 6.58 -8.44 0.67
CA TRP A 76 5.21 -8.57 0.20
C TRP A 76 4.25 -8.65 1.39
N ALA A 77 2.99 -8.31 1.12
CA ALA A 77 1.89 -8.46 2.06
C ALA A 77 1.11 -9.72 1.76
N LYS A 78 0.26 -10.12 2.70
CA LYS A 78 -0.66 -11.23 2.50
C LYS A 78 -1.84 -10.77 1.63
N PRO A 79 -1.99 -11.26 0.38
CA PRO A 79 -2.99 -10.74 -0.55
C PRO A 79 -4.41 -11.12 -0.13
N VAL A 80 -5.37 -10.29 -0.54
CA VAL A 80 -6.80 -10.56 -0.35
C VAL A 80 -7.30 -11.54 -1.42
N PRO A 81 -7.97 -12.65 -1.02
CA PRO A 81 -8.42 -13.64 -1.99
C PRO A 81 -9.60 -13.15 -2.82
N VAL A 82 -9.53 -13.37 -4.13
CA VAL A 82 -10.60 -13.06 -5.10
C VAL A 82 -10.96 -14.34 -5.88
N ASP A 83 -12.23 -14.73 -5.89
CA ASP A 83 -12.75 -15.86 -6.67
C ASP A 83 -13.49 -15.35 -7.91
N MET A 84 -12.80 -15.42 -9.06
CA MET A 84 -13.31 -14.99 -10.35
C MET A 84 -14.67 -15.62 -10.73
N ARG A 85 -14.97 -16.82 -10.23
CA ARG A 85 -16.20 -17.56 -10.55
C ARG A 85 -17.43 -16.98 -9.85
N ARG A 86 -17.23 -16.16 -8.82
CA ARG A 86 -18.31 -15.51 -8.05
C ARG A 86 -18.64 -14.11 -8.57
N LEU A 87 -17.81 -13.55 -9.44
CA LEU A 87 -18.03 -12.25 -10.05
C LEU A 87 -19.20 -12.31 -11.05
N HIS A 88 -19.98 -11.24 -11.15
CA HIS A 88 -21.11 -11.16 -12.09
C HIS A 88 -20.66 -11.30 -13.55
N ARG A 89 -19.52 -10.69 -13.92
CA ARG A 89 -18.90 -10.73 -15.24
C ARG A 89 -17.40 -11.05 -15.11
N PRO A 90 -17.03 -12.33 -14.97
CA PRO A 90 -15.70 -12.79 -14.56
C PRO A 90 -14.51 -12.02 -15.12
N ARG A 91 -14.43 -11.81 -16.45
CA ARG A 91 -13.28 -11.14 -17.09
C ARG A 91 -13.27 -9.63 -16.88
N GLN A 92 -14.43 -8.98 -17.00
CA GLN A 92 -14.55 -7.52 -16.88
C GLN A 92 -14.37 -7.09 -15.42
N ASP A 93 -15.02 -7.82 -14.53
CA ASP A 93 -15.00 -7.54 -13.10
C ASP A 93 -13.62 -7.81 -12.52
N MET A 94 -12.91 -8.85 -12.99
CA MET A 94 -11.53 -9.08 -12.56
C MET A 94 -10.62 -7.90 -12.94
N ALA A 95 -10.78 -7.30 -14.13
CA ALA A 95 -10.02 -6.11 -14.51
C ALA A 95 -10.35 -4.89 -13.63
N LEU A 96 -11.63 -4.73 -13.23
CA LEU A 96 -12.04 -3.68 -12.28
C LEU A 96 -11.47 -3.92 -10.88
N VAL A 97 -11.47 -5.17 -10.41
CA VAL A 97 -10.85 -5.55 -9.14
C VAL A 97 -9.36 -5.26 -9.18
N ALA A 98 -8.65 -5.69 -10.23
CA ALA A 98 -7.22 -5.43 -10.42
C ALA A 98 -6.91 -3.92 -10.42
N ALA A 99 -7.73 -3.10 -11.08
CA ALA A 99 -7.55 -1.64 -11.09
C ALA A 99 -7.87 -0.96 -9.73
N ALA A 100 -8.63 -1.61 -8.85
CA ALA A 100 -9.06 -1.02 -7.58
C ALA A 100 -7.88 -0.73 -6.64
N GLY A 101 -6.89 -1.62 -6.56
CA GLY A 101 -5.67 -1.42 -5.79
C GLY A 101 -4.89 -0.19 -6.25
N PRO A 102 -4.41 -0.13 -7.51
CA PRO A 102 -3.72 1.03 -8.07
C PRO A 102 -4.53 2.34 -7.95
N ALA A 103 -5.85 2.29 -8.13
CA ALA A 103 -6.71 3.47 -7.93
C ALA A 103 -6.69 3.96 -6.48
N ALA A 104 -6.70 3.05 -5.50
CA ALA A 104 -6.59 3.41 -4.09
C ALA A 104 -5.24 4.08 -3.78
N ASN A 105 -4.16 3.60 -4.37
CA ASN A 105 -2.84 4.21 -4.27
C ASN A 105 -2.80 5.60 -4.89
N ALA A 106 -3.44 5.81 -6.04
CA ALA A 106 -3.57 7.14 -6.64
C ALA A 106 -4.26 8.12 -5.66
N VAL A 107 -5.39 7.70 -5.06
CA VAL A 107 -6.12 8.51 -4.07
C VAL A 107 -5.27 8.81 -2.84
N MET A 108 -4.52 7.83 -2.33
CA MET A 108 -3.60 8.03 -1.21
C MET A 108 -2.46 8.99 -1.55
N ALA A 109 -1.87 8.88 -2.76
CA ALA A 109 -0.83 9.81 -3.22
C ALA A 109 -1.34 11.26 -3.23
N LEU A 110 -2.59 11.48 -3.66
CA LEU A 110 -3.23 12.79 -3.57
C LEU A 110 -3.41 13.24 -2.11
N GLY A 111 -3.85 12.35 -1.22
CA GLY A 111 -3.95 12.63 0.22
C GLY A 111 -2.62 13.07 0.85
N TRP A 112 -1.52 12.39 0.50
CA TRP A 112 -0.18 12.78 0.94
C TRP A 112 0.28 14.10 0.32
N GLY A 113 -0.07 14.38 -0.95
CA GLY A 113 0.16 15.68 -1.59
C GLY A 113 -0.57 16.84 -0.89
N LEU A 114 -1.80 16.61 -0.43
CA LEU A 114 -2.54 17.58 0.38
C LEU A 114 -1.87 17.81 1.74
N LEU A 115 -1.37 16.75 2.39
CA LEU A 115 -0.60 16.88 3.64
C LEU A 115 0.67 17.72 3.43
N LEU A 116 1.41 17.47 2.33
CA LEU A 116 2.60 18.24 1.99
C LEU A 116 2.29 19.74 1.81
N LYS A 117 1.20 20.04 1.09
CA LYS A 117 0.73 21.43 0.91
C LYS A 117 0.33 22.08 2.23
N TRP A 118 -0.40 21.36 3.07
CA TRP A 118 -0.85 21.88 4.38
C TRP A 118 0.34 22.18 5.29
N GLN A 119 1.34 21.29 5.32
CA GLN A 119 2.53 21.45 6.15
C GLN A 119 3.44 22.61 5.71
N ALA A 120 3.35 23.06 4.46
CA ALA A 120 4.15 24.19 3.97
C ALA A 120 3.91 25.50 4.76
N GLY A 121 2.79 25.62 5.48
CA GLY A 121 2.50 26.75 6.37
C GLY A 121 3.07 26.62 7.79
N GLY A 122 3.63 25.46 8.16
CA GLY A 122 4.22 25.21 9.48
C GLY A 122 5.74 25.36 9.49
N SER A 123 6.32 25.51 10.68
CA SER A 123 7.77 25.64 10.89
C SER A 123 8.27 24.70 11.99
N GLY A 124 9.58 24.41 11.99
CA GLY A 124 10.24 23.55 12.99
C GLY A 124 10.44 22.10 12.55
N GLU A 125 10.93 21.26 13.47
CA GLU A 125 11.33 19.87 13.19
C GLU A 125 10.14 18.97 12.82
N THR A 126 9.00 19.15 13.49
CA THR A 126 7.76 18.42 13.18
C THR A 126 7.31 18.70 11.75
N ALA A 127 7.45 19.95 11.31
CA ALA A 127 7.10 20.36 9.96
C ALA A 127 7.95 19.66 8.91
N LEU A 128 9.26 19.57 9.18
CA LEU A 128 10.21 18.89 8.32
C LEU A 128 9.93 17.38 8.26
N LEU A 129 9.67 16.74 9.40
CA LEU A 129 9.30 15.32 9.48
C LEU A 129 8.02 15.00 8.70
N LEU A 130 6.98 15.82 8.84
CA LEU A 130 5.73 15.65 8.09
C LEU A 130 5.93 15.87 6.60
N SER A 131 6.81 16.78 6.20
CA SER A 131 7.17 16.99 4.79
C SER A 131 7.85 15.75 4.21
N TYR A 132 8.81 15.17 4.93
CA TYR A 132 9.46 13.92 4.51
C TYR A 132 8.49 12.74 4.47
N MET A 133 7.60 12.60 5.46
CA MET A 133 6.58 11.56 5.48
C MET A 133 5.62 11.70 4.29
N ALA A 134 5.18 12.92 3.98
CA ALA A 134 4.29 13.19 2.86
C ALA A 134 4.97 12.86 1.52
N VAL A 135 6.23 13.25 1.33
CA VAL A 135 7.00 12.88 0.12
C VAL A 135 7.18 11.37 0.02
N ALA A 136 7.55 10.69 1.10
CA ALA A 136 7.64 9.23 1.13
C ALA A 136 6.30 8.57 0.76
N GLY A 137 5.19 9.10 1.28
CA GLY A 137 3.84 8.65 0.99
C GLY A 137 3.41 8.84 -0.46
N ILE A 138 3.75 9.97 -1.09
CA ILE A 138 3.54 10.18 -2.52
C ILE A 138 4.34 9.13 -3.31
N ILE A 139 5.64 8.99 -3.02
CA ILE A 139 6.54 8.10 -3.76
C ILE A 139 6.06 6.65 -3.67
N ILE A 140 5.83 6.11 -2.47
CA ILE A 140 5.47 4.70 -2.32
C ILE A 140 4.14 4.37 -2.99
N ASN A 141 3.16 5.28 -2.90
CA ASN A 141 1.86 5.06 -3.52
C ASN A 141 1.95 5.09 -5.04
N LEU A 142 2.70 6.04 -5.62
CA LEU A 142 2.91 6.10 -7.07
C LEU A 142 3.71 4.91 -7.58
N VAL A 143 4.75 4.48 -6.87
CA VAL A 143 5.54 3.29 -7.23
C VAL A 143 4.66 2.04 -7.24
N LEU A 144 3.92 1.79 -6.15
CA LEU A 144 3.02 0.64 -6.08
C LEU A 144 1.90 0.70 -7.13
N MET A 145 1.33 1.89 -7.38
CA MET A 145 0.35 2.09 -8.44
C MET A 145 0.91 1.71 -9.82
N VAL A 146 2.08 2.22 -10.19
CA VAL A 146 2.67 1.94 -11.51
C VAL A 146 3.06 0.48 -11.63
N LEU A 147 3.71 -0.10 -10.61
CA LEU A 147 4.11 -1.50 -10.64
C LEU A 147 2.89 -2.42 -10.79
N ASN A 148 1.83 -2.19 -10.03
CA ASN A 148 0.62 -3.01 -10.11
C ASN A 148 -0.26 -2.75 -11.35
N LEU A 149 0.13 -1.83 -12.24
CA LEU A 149 -0.47 -1.68 -13.56
C LEU A 149 0.36 -2.37 -14.67
N LEU A 150 1.52 -2.93 -14.35
CA LEU A 150 2.34 -3.65 -15.32
C LEU A 150 1.78 -5.06 -15.53
N PRO A 151 1.67 -5.53 -16.79
CA PRO A 151 1.15 -6.86 -17.12
C PRO A 151 2.19 -7.96 -16.89
N MET A 152 2.57 -8.16 -15.62
CA MET A 152 3.58 -9.14 -15.22
C MET A 152 3.17 -9.81 -13.90
N PRO A 153 2.91 -11.12 -13.87
CA PRO A 153 2.74 -11.84 -12.61
C PRO A 153 3.96 -11.65 -11.71
N PRO A 154 3.79 -11.41 -10.39
CA PRO A 154 2.56 -11.49 -9.59
C PRO A 154 1.80 -10.15 -9.41
N LEU A 155 2.06 -9.14 -10.23
CA LEU A 155 1.43 -7.81 -10.17
C LEU A 155 -0.03 -7.89 -10.67
N ASP A 156 -0.86 -6.88 -10.32
CA ASP A 156 -2.31 -6.93 -10.61
C ASP A 156 -2.66 -6.79 -12.10
N GLY A 157 -1.79 -6.14 -12.88
CA GLY A 157 -2.01 -5.73 -14.28
C GLY A 157 -1.89 -6.82 -15.35
#